data_AF-A0A1G6W4V1-F1
#
_entry.id   AF-A0A1G6W4V1-F1
#
_cell.length_a   1.000
_cell.length_b   1.000
_cell.length_c   1.000
_cell.angle_alpha   90.00
_cell.angle_beta   90.00
_cell.angle_gamma   90.00
#
_symmetry.space_group_name_H-M   'P 1'
#
loop_
_entity.id
_entity.type
_entity.pdbx_description
1 polymer ?
#
loop_
_entity_poly.entity_id
_entity_poly.type
_entity_poly.pdbx_seq_one_letter_code
_entity_poly.pdbx_strand_id
1 'polypeptide(L)'
;MRNKRPSHISIGVDIDPKVIQAANVWDIPGLMLHNTDALDFLADYPFKGRELVYVDPPYIAATKKNRRYYRYEYTDEDHCRLLDVLLKLNSRIMISGYSSALYDQALQGWEVKELINISHAGPRRERIWANFKFSPDLHDYAPIGGSFRERERIRRKASRWANKLARLPELERRAVLAALIQSSDIEPAFVERLLVDRSRGVAS
;
A
#
# COMPACT_ATOMS: atom_id res chain seq x y z
N MET A 1 -4.25 3.54 5.58
CA MET A 1 -3.74 4.89 5.21
C MET A 1 -2.72 5.47 6.18
N ARG A 2 -2.91 5.39 7.51
CA ARG A 2 -2.00 5.96 8.54
C ARG A 2 -0.51 5.56 8.48
N ASN A 3 -0.18 4.41 7.90
CA ASN A 3 1.19 3.86 7.90
C ASN A 3 1.88 3.95 6.53
N LYS A 4 1.27 4.67 5.56
CA LYS A 4 1.86 4.91 4.24
C LYS A 4 2.43 6.33 4.23
N ARG A 5 3.50 6.56 3.47
CA ARG A 5 3.96 7.93 3.19
C ARG A 5 2.79 8.75 2.62
N PRO A 6 2.57 9.98 3.08
CA PRO A 6 1.49 10.82 2.57
C PRO A 6 1.64 11.02 1.06
N SER A 7 0.56 10.81 0.31
CA SER A 7 0.43 11.32 -1.05
C SER A 7 -0.12 12.74 -1.01
N HIS A 8 0.10 13.53 -2.07
CA HIS A 8 -0.50 14.87 -2.19
C HIS A 8 -2.01 14.87 -1.94
N ILE A 9 -2.67 13.78 -2.36
CA ILE A 9 -4.09 13.54 -2.15
C ILE A 9 -4.25 12.10 -1.68
N SER A 10 -4.97 11.89 -0.58
CA SER A 10 -5.43 10.58 -0.11
C SER A 10 -6.95 10.58 -0.08
N ILE A 11 -7.59 9.55 -0.61
CA ILE A 11 -9.06 9.44 -0.60
C ILE A 11 -9.44 8.16 0.15
N GLY A 12 -10.31 8.29 1.16
CA GLY A 12 -10.96 7.18 1.83
C GLY A 12 -12.43 7.13 1.47
N VAL A 13 -12.91 5.96 1.08
CA VAL A 13 -14.31 5.73 0.72
C VAL A 13 -14.81 4.54 1.52
N ASP A 14 -15.93 4.70 2.22
CA ASP A 14 -16.59 3.62 2.95
C ASP A 14 -18.09 3.92 3.09
N ILE A 15 -18.93 2.91 2.91
CA ILE A 15 -20.37 3.04 3.06
C ILE A 15 -20.80 3.13 4.54
N ASP A 16 -20.01 2.60 5.48
CA ASP A 16 -20.29 2.68 6.91
C ASP A 16 -19.91 4.05 7.48
N PRO A 17 -20.90 4.87 7.91
CA PRO A 17 -20.62 6.18 8.48
C PRO A 17 -19.74 6.10 9.73
N LYS A 18 -19.72 4.97 10.45
CA LYS A 18 -18.86 4.79 11.62
C LYS A 18 -17.38 4.70 11.24
N VAL A 19 -17.06 4.08 10.09
CA VAL A 19 -15.68 4.02 9.60
C VAL A 19 -15.20 5.42 9.25
N ILE A 20 -16.04 6.19 8.55
CA ILE A 20 -15.74 7.58 8.18
C ILE A 20 -15.57 8.46 9.41
N GLN A 21 -16.47 8.36 10.40
CA GLN A 21 -16.33 9.09 11.67
C GLN A 21 -15.04 8.73 12.42
N ALA A 22 -14.67 7.44 12.46
CA ALA A 22 -13.42 7.00 13.05
C ALA A 22 -12.19 7.46 12.25
N ALA A 23 -12.34 7.74 10.95
CA ALA A 23 -11.29 8.27 10.08
C ALA A 23 -11.12 9.80 10.18
N ASN A 24 -12.16 10.54 10.56
CA ASN A 24 -12.10 12.01 10.68
C ASN A 24 -11.05 12.52 11.69
N VAL A 25 -10.67 11.70 12.67
CA VAL A 25 -9.64 12.06 13.66
C VAL A 25 -8.21 11.79 13.17
N TRP A 26 -8.03 11.36 11.92
CA TRP A 26 -6.72 11.02 11.38
C TRP A 26 -6.04 12.29 10.88
N ASP A 27 -4.91 12.64 11.50
CA ASP A 27 -4.06 13.74 11.06
C ASP A 27 -3.23 13.34 9.83
N ILE A 28 -3.89 13.29 8.67
CA ILE A 28 -3.28 12.95 7.39
C ILE A 28 -3.51 14.13 6.43
N PRO A 29 -2.45 14.88 6.06
CA PRO A 29 -2.57 15.98 5.11
C PRO A 29 -3.17 15.53 3.77
N GLY A 30 -4.13 16.30 3.24
CA GLY A 30 -4.76 16.01 1.96
C GLY A 30 -5.71 14.80 1.96
N LEU A 31 -6.13 14.31 3.13
CA LEU A 31 -7.13 13.25 3.24
C LEU A 31 -8.54 13.78 2.97
N MET A 32 -9.22 13.18 1.99
CA MET A 32 -10.64 13.37 1.70
C MET A 32 -11.40 12.09 2.03
N LEU A 33 -12.53 12.21 2.72
CA LEU A 33 -13.35 11.09 3.14
C LEU A 33 -14.74 11.17 2.50
N HIS A 34 -15.17 10.09 1.87
CA HIS A 34 -16.49 9.97 1.23
C HIS A 34 -17.28 8.85 1.88
N ASN A 35 -18.43 9.19 2.48
CA ASN A 35 -19.38 8.19 2.94
C ASN A 35 -20.35 7.83 1.82
N THR A 36 -19.96 6.90 0.95
CA THR A 36 -20.74 6.47 -0.21
C THR A 36 -20.42 5.02 -0.56
N ASP A 37 -21.21 4.41 -1.44
CA ASP A 37 -20.88 3.12 -2.02
C ASP A 37 -19.59 3.22 -2.84
N ALA A 38 -18.69 2.25 -2.64
CA ALA A 38 -17.39 2.26 -3.29
C ALA A 38 -17.50 2.07 -4.81
N LEU A 39 -18.47 1.29 -5.30
CA LEU A 39 -18.65 1.08 -6.74
C LEU A 39 -19.14 2.35 -7.42
N ASP A 40 -20.07 3.07 -6.78
CA ASP A 40 -20.56 4.37 -7.27
C ASP A 40 -19.40 5.37 -7.35
N PHE A 41 -18.58 5.46 -6.30
CA PHE A 41 -17.40 6.32 -6.30
C PHE A 41 -16.40 5.94 -7.41
N LEU A 42 -16.09 4.66 -7.56
CA LEU A 42 -15.16 4.18 -8.58
C LEU A 42 -15.67 4.41 -10.00
N ALA A 43 -16.99 4.38 -10.22
CA ALA A 43 -17.58 4.65 -11.54
C ALA A 43 -17.48 6.13 -11.92
N ASP A 44 -17.67 7.05 -10.96
CA ASP A 44 -17.73 8.49 -11.22
C ASP A 44 -16.36 9.19 -11.14
N TYR A 45 -15.39 8.60 -10.44
CA TYR A 45 -14.11 9.26 -10.21
C TYR A 45 -13.27 9.37 -11.51
N PRO A 46 -12.79 10.57 -11.89
CA PRO A 46 -12.12 10.78 -13.17
C PRO A 46 -10.64 10.39 -13.14
N PHE A 47 -10.36 9.08 -13.11
CA PHE A 47 -8.99 8.51 -13.08
C PHE A 47 -8.11 9.03 -14.23
N LYS A 48 -6.85 9.36 -13.92
CA LYS A 48 -5.84 9.87 -14.88
C LYS A 48 -4.67 8.91 -15.11
N GLY A 49 -4.71 7.71 -14.53
CA GLY A 49 -3.68 6.67 -14.69
C GLY A 49 -2.47 6.79 -13.75
N ARG A 50 -2.43 7.82 -12.89
CA ARG A 50 -1.35 8.00 -11.90
C ARG A 50 -1.74 7.53 -10.50
N GLU A 51 -3.02 7.26 -10.31
CA GLU A 51 -3.61 6.83 -9.06
C GLU A 51 -3.29 5.36 -8.77
N LEU A 52 -3.19 5.05 -7.48
CA LEU A 52 -3.22 3.69 -6.97
C LEU A 52 -4.52 3.51 -6.20
N VAL A 53 -5.38 2.62 -6.70
CA VAL A 53 -6.60 2.19 -6.04
C VAL A 53 -6.28 0.96 -5.19
N TYR A 54 -6.50 1.08 -3.88
CA TYR A 54 -6.42 -0.05 -2.96
C TYR A 54 -7.83 -0.45 -2.54
N VAL A 55 -8.17 -1.72 -2.73
CA VAL A 55 -9.51 -2.25 -2.49
C VAL A 55 -9.43 -3.34 -1.43
N ASP A 56 -10.18 -3.18 -0.35
CA ASP A 56 -10.28 -4.17 0.74
C ASP A 56 -11.76 -4.49 0.97
N PRO A 57 -12.39 -5.23 0.05
CA PRO A 57 -13.83 -5.44 0.08
C PRO A 57 -14.22 -6.38 1.24
N PRO A 58 -15.48 -6.33 1.70
CA PRO A 58 -16.00 -7.37 2.58
C PRO A 58 -15.73 -8.75 1.98
N TYR A 59 -15.10 -9.66 2.72
CA TYR A 59 -14.68 -10.94 2.15
C TYR A 59 -15.85 -11.78 1.60
N ILE A 60 -15.61 -12.62 0.59
CA ILE A 60 -16.61 -13.54 0.04
C ILE A 60 -17.18 -14.43 1.14
N ALA A 61 -18.49 -14.67 1.12
CA ALA A 61 -19.20 -15.47 2.13
C ALA A 61 -18.58 -16.86 2.34
N ALA A 62 -18.21 -17.55 1.25
CA ALA A 62 -17.56 -18.86 1.28
C ALA A 62 -16.22 -18.90 2.05
N THR A 63 -15.57 -17.75 2.23
CA THR A 63 -14.29 -17.64 2.97
C THR A 63 -14.49 -17.37 4.46
N LYS A 64 -15.73 -17.13 4.90
CA LYS A 64 -16.10 -16.80 6.27
C LYS A 64 -16.59 -18.03 7.03
N LYS A 65 -16.35 -18.08 8.34
CA LYS A 65 -16.94 -19.10 9.24
C LYS A 65 -18.38 -18.75 9.64
N ASN A 66 -19.26 -18.52 8.66
CA ASN A 66 -20.68 -18.17 8.87
C ASN A 66 -20.92 -17.00 9.85
N ARG A 67 -19.97 -16.06 9.93
CA ARG A 67 -20.03 -14.89 10.80
C ARG A 67 -20.01 -13.63 9.95
N ARG A 68 -20.87 -12.67 10.31
CA ARG A 68 -20.80 -11.31 9.78
C ARG A 68 -19.60 -10.57 10.36
N TYR A 69 -18.70 -10.14 9.49
CA TYR A 69 -17.51 -9.36 9.87
C TYR A 69 -17.73 -7.85 9.65
N TYR A 70 -18.58 -7.49 8.69
CA TYR A 70 -18.86 -6.12 8.30
C TYR A 70 -20.35 -5.79 8.49
N ARG A 71 -20.66 -4.51 8.72
CA ARG A 71 -22.06 -4.03 8.83
C ARG A 71 -22.77 -4.12 7.48
N TYR A 72 -22.05 -3.78 6.42
CA TYR A 72 -22.45 -3.89 5.03
C TYR A 72 -21.60 -4.98 4.40
N GLU A 73 -22.23 -6.05 3.91
CA GLU A 73 -21.54 -7.18 3.29
C GLU A 73 -21.88 -7.26 1.82
N TYR A 74 -20.95 -7.79 1.03
CA TYR A 74 -21.15 -8.08 -0.38
C TYR A 74 -21.80 -9.44 -0.57
N THR A 75 -22.70 -9.53 -1.55
CA THR A 75 -23.07 -10.81 -2.16
C THR A 75 -22.04 -11.22 -3.21
N ASP A 76 -22.15 -12.45 -3.72
CA ASP A 76 -21.27 -12.91 -4.81
C ASP A 76 -21.47 -12.06 -6.07
N GLU A 77 -22.69 -11.55 -6.32
CA GLU A 77 -22.99 -10.61 -7.41
C GLU A 77 -22.31 -9.25 -7.20
N ASP A 78 -22.26 -8.74 -5.97
CA ASP A 78 -21.53 -7.49 -5.67
C ASP A 78 -20.03 -7.66 -5.92
N HIS A 79 -19.46 -8.83 -5.61
CA HIS A 79 -18.09 -9.16 -5.96
C HIS A 79 -17.86 -9.20 -7.47
N CYS A 80 -18.78 -9.78 -8.25
CA CYS A 80 -18.71 -9.74 -9.71
C CYS A 80 -18.73 -8.30 -10.24
N ARG A 81 -19.65 -7.45 -9.74
CA ARG A 81 -19.74 -6.03 -10.11
C ARG A 81 -18.47 -5.27 -9.77
N LEU A 82 -17.89 -5.53 -8.59
CA LEU A 82 -16.61 -4.95 -8.19
C LEU A 82 -15.51 -5.31 -9.20
N LEU A 83 -15.35 -6.59 -9.51
CA LEU A 83 -14.32 -7.06 -10.44
C LEU A 83 -14.50 -6.44 -11.83
N ASP A 84 -15.74 -6.35 -12.32
CA ASP A 84 -16.07 -5.72 -13.62
C ASP A 84 -15.67 -4.24 -13.67
N VAL A 85 -15.90 -3.50 -12.58
CA VAL A 85 -15.47 -2.10 -12.48
C VAL A 85 -13.95 -2.03 -12.48
N LEU A 86 -13.28 -2.78 -11.59
CA LEU A 86 -11.83 -2.72 -11.43
C LEU A 86 -11.08 -3.08 -12.72
N LEU A 87 -11.52 -4.10 -13.45
CA LEU A 87 -10.87 -4.52 -14.70
C LEU A 87 -10.93 -3.45 -15.81
N LYS A 88 -11.85 -2.47 -15.71
CA LYS A 88 -12.01 -1.38 -16.69
C LYS A 88 -11.31 -0.08 -16.27
N LEU A 89 -10.86 0.04 -15.02
CA LEU A 89 -10.25 1.27 -14.54
C LEU A 89 -8.86 1.50 -15.14
N ASN A 90 -8.64 2.70 -15.68
CA ASN A 90 -7.32 3.15 -16.11
C ASN A 90 -6.51 3.67 -14.91
N SER A 91 -6.08 2.77 -14.03
CA SER A 91 -5.27 3.08 -12.85
C SER A 91 -4.45 1.85 -12.39
N ARG A 92 -3.51 2.06 -11.47
CA ARG A 92 -2.91 0.93 -10.76
C ARG A 92 -3.88 0.44 -9.70
N ILE A 93 -4.10 -0.86 -9.63
CA ILE A 93 -5.10 -1.45 -8.74
C ILE A 93 -4.43 -2.54 -7.92
N MET A 94 -4.76 -2.55 -6.64
CA MET A 94 -4.36 -3.58 -5.70
C MET A 94 -5.57 -3.97 -4.87
N ILE A 95 -5.88 -5.26 -4.80
CA ILE A 95 -7.03 -5.79 -4.07
C ILE A 95 -6.58 -6.86 -3.08
N SER A 96 -7.06 -6.80 -1.84
CA SER A 96 -6.82 -7.80 -0.79
C SER A 96 -8.02 -8.72 -0.61
N GLY A 97 -7.77 -9.96 -0.21
CA GLY A 97 -8.82 -10.93 0.12
C GLY A 97 -8.28 -12.33 0.40
N TYR A 98 -9.19 -13.30 0.44
CA TYR A 98 -8.86 -14.73 0.51
C TYR A 98 -8.98 -15.37 -0.88
N SER A 99 -8.19 -16.42 -1.14
CA SER A 99 -8.32 -17.19 -2.39
C SER A 99 -9.75 -17.72 -2.55
N SER A 100 -10.28 -17.58 -3.76
CA SER A 100 -11.59 -18.04 -4.16
C SER A 100 -11.60 -18.26 -5.67
N ALA A 101 -12.43 -19.18 -6.15
CA ALA A 101 -12.56 -19.45 -7.58
C ALA A 101 -12.92 -18.19 -8.38
N LEU A 102 -13.82 -17.35 -7.84
CA LEU A 102 -14.24 -16.10 -8.47
C LEU A 102 -13.05 -15.14 -8.71
N TYR A 103 -12.24 -14.89 -7.67
CA TYR A 103 -11.11 -13.97 -7.77
C TYR A 103 -9.97 -14.57 -8.59
N ASP A 104 -9.66 -15.85 -8.38
CA ASP A 104 -8.57 -16.53 -9.09
C ASP A 104 -8.86 -16.60 -10.61
N GLN A 105 -10.12 -16.71 -11.01
CA GLN A 105 -10.53 -16.65 -12.42
C GLN A 105 -10.53 -15.20 -12.97
N ALA A 106 -11.15 -14.26 -12.27
CA ALA A 106 -11.32 -12.89 -12.78
C ALA A 106 -10.01 -12.09 -12.83
N LEU A 107 -9.08 -12.35 -11.90
CA LEU A 107 -7.81 -11.64 -11.78
C LEU A 107 -6.65 -12.42 -12.40
N GLN A 108 -6.95 -13.31 -13.35
CA GLN A 108 -5.93 -14.07 -14.06
C GLN A 108 -4.92 -13.13 -14.73
N GLY A 109 -3.62 -13.41 -14.51
CA GLY A 109 -2.52 -12.60 -15.04
C GLY A 109 -2.14 -11.40 -14.19
N TRP A 110 -2.87 -11.12 -13.10
CA TRP A 110 -2.44 -10.16 -12.10
C TRP A 110 -1.32 -10.77 -11.24
N GLU A 111 -0.45 -9.91 -10.71
CA GLU A 111 0.61 -10.30 -9.79
C GLU A 111 0.00 -10.63 -8.43
N VAL A 112 0.45 -11.74 -7.82
CA VAL A 112 -0.10 -12.24 -6.55
C VAL A 112 0.98 -12.29 -5.48
N LYS A 113 0.66 -11.77 -4.29
CA LYS A 113 1.45 -11.95 -3.08
C LYS A 113 0.61 -12.59 -1.99
N GLU A 114 1.16 -13.62 -1.35
CA GLU A 114 0.54 -14.23 -0.18
C GLU A 114 1.04 -13.56 1.11
N LEU A 115 0.12 -13.25 2.01
CA LEU A 115 0.37 -12.74 3.34
C LEU A 115 -0.07 -13.79 4.36
N ILE A 116 0.83 -14.15 5.28
CA ILE A 116 0.53 -15.10 6.33
C ILE A 116 0.31 -14.34 7.63
N ASN A 117 -0.94 -14.30 8.07
CA ASN A 117 -1.34 -13.71 9.35
C ASN A 117 -1.57 -14.84 10.37
N ILE A 118 -0.79 -14.85 11.45
CA ILE A 118 -0.96 -15.82 12.53
C ILE A 118 -2.06 -15.29 13.47
N SER A 119 -3.19 -15.99 13.53
CA SER A 119 -4.28 -15.68 14.46
C SER A 119 -4.38 -16.74 15.57
N HIS A 120 -5.11 -16.45 16.64
CA HIS A 120 -5.44 -17.43 17.69
C HIS A 120 -6.13 -18.70 17.16
N ALA A 121 -6.73 -18.63 15.96
CA ALA A 121 -7.39 -19.75 15.30
C ALA A 121 -6.51 -20.46 14.26
N GLY A 122 -5.20 -20.18 14.24
CA GLY A 122 -4.24 -20.71 13.27
C GLY A 122 -3.82 -19.70 12.20
N PRO A 123 -2.88 -20.08 11.32
CA PRO A 123 -2.42 -19.23 10.23
C PRO A 123 -3.52 -19.01 9.19
N ARG A 124 -3.77 -17.76 8.86
CA ARG A 124 -4.63 -17.35 7.74
C ARG A 124 -3.77 -16.85 6.59
N ARG A 125 -4.03 -17.36 5.39
CA ARG A 125 -3.33 -16.98 4.17
C ARG A 125 -4.21 -16.01 3.40
N GLU A 126 -3.90 -14.73 3.50
CA GLU A 126 -4.51 -13.68 2.68
C GLU A 126 -3.71 -13.54 1.39
N ARG A 127 -4.37 -13.08 0.34
CA ARG A 127 -3.77 -12.79 -0.95
C ARG A 127 -3.97 -11.31 -1.27
N ILE A 128 -2.97 -10.75 -1.95
CA ILE A 128 -3.06 -9.46 -2.61
C ILE A 128 -2.83 -9.71 -4.09
N TRP A 129 -3.76 -9.23 -4.91
CA TRP A 129 -3.63 -9.18 -6.36
C TRP A 129 -3.34 -7.74 -6.79
N ALA A 130 -2.46 -7.57 -7.78
CA ALA A 130 -2.15 -6.26 -8.36
C ALA A 130 -2.02 -6.33 -9.89
N ASN A 131 -2.56 -5.33 -10.59
CA ASN A 131 -2.42 -5.21 -12.05
C ASN A 131 -1.06 -4.65 -12.50
N PHE A 132 -0.09 -4.62 -11.59
CA PHE A 132 1.26 -4.12 -11.80
C PHE A 132 2.27 -4.98 -11.05
N LYS A 133 3.51 -4.98 -11.53
CA LYS A 133 4.61 -5.69 -10.88
C LYS A 133 4.95 -5.08 -9.55
N PHE A 134 4.97 -5.90 -8.51
CA PHE A 134 5.53 -5.49 -7.24
C PHE A 134 7.01 -5.21 -7.39
N SER A 135 7.44 -4.00 -7.03
CA SER A 135 8.86 -3.70 -6.91
C SER A 135 9.45 -4.43 -5.70
N PRO A 136 10.67 -4.98 -5.79
CA PRO A 136 11.42 -5.41 -4.61
C PRO A 136 11.81 -4.21 -3.73
N ASP A 137 11.86 -3.01 -4.31
CA ASP A 137 12.15 -1.79 -3.58
C ASP A 137 10.92 -1.31 -2.81
N LEU A 138 11.12 -1.03 -1.53
CA LEU A 138 10.07 -0.50 -0.67
C LEU A 138 9.97 1.01 -0.83
N HIS A 139 8.77 1.52 -1.12
CA HIS A 139 8.51 2.96 -1.12
C HIS A 139 8.71 3.60 0.26
N ASP A 140 8.71 2.79 1.33
CA ASP A 140 9.16 3.19 2.64
C ASP A 140 9.96 2.08 3.31
N TYR A 141 11.17 2.42 3.77
CA TYR A 141 12.06 1.50 4.48
C TYR A 141 11.79 1.51 6.00
N ALA A 142 10.93 2.42 6.50
CA ALA A 142 10.56 2.48 7.91
C ALA A 142 9.93 1.18 8.49
N PRO A 143 9.08 0.43 7.78
CA PRO A 143 8.50 -0.82 8.28
C PRO A 143 9.42 -2.04 8.19
N ILE A 144 10.67 -1.92 7.71
CA ILE A 144 11.56 -3.09 7.55
C ILE A 144 11.93 -3.69 8.90
N GLY A 145 11.67 -4.99 9.04
CA GLY A 145 11.92 -5.80 10.23
C GLY A 145 10.66 -6.57 10.63
N GLY A 146 10.78 -7.88 10.80
CA GLY A 146 9.68 -8.79 11.13
C GLY A 146 9.11 -8.59 12.53
N SER A 147 9.84 -7.90 13.41
CA SER A 147 9.40 -7.56 14.78
C SER A 147 9.60 -6.08 15.10
N PHE A 148 8.90 -5.59 16.14
CA PHE A 148 9.09 -4.23 16.65
C PHE A 148 10.55 -3.96 17.02
N ARG A 149 11.21 -4.91 17.70
CA ARG A 149 12.62 -4.81 18.09
C ARG A 149 13.55 -4.74 16.87
N GLU A 150 13.24 -5.49 15.83
CA GLU A 150 14.02 -5.45 14.59
C GLU A 150 13.86 -4.12 13.85
N ARG A 151 12.62 -3.62 13.72
CA ARG A 151 12.34 -2.29 13.17
C ARG A 151 13.06 -1.19 13.94
N GLU A 152 13.01 -1.23 15.27
CA GLU A 152 13.74 -0.32 16.17
C GLU A 152 15.26 -0.36 15.91
N ARG A 153 15.84 -1.57 15.82
CA ARG A 153 17.27 -1.75 15.55
C ARG A 153 17.69 -1.17 14.20
N ILE A 154 16.92 -1.43 13.15
CA ILE A 154 17.19 -0.95 11.79
C ILE A 154 17.09 0.57 11.72
N ARG A 155 16.02 1.14 12.28
CA ARG A 155 15.84 2.60 12.41
C ARG A 155 17.01 3.25 13.13
N ARG A 156 17.38 2.75 14.31
CA ARG A 156 18.53 3.29 15.07
C ARG A 156 19.84 3.18 14.29
N LYS A 157 20.05 2.09 13.55
CA LYS A 157 21.23 1.93 12.68
C LYS A 157 21.24 3.03 11.62
N ALA A 158 20.14 3.22 10.89
CA ALA A 158 20.03 4.26 9.87
C ALA A 158 20.28 5.67 10.44
N SER A 159 19.64 6.02 11.56
CA SER A 159 19.82 7.32 12.22
C SER A 159 21.26 7.55 12.67
N ARG A 160 21.95 6.53 13.19
CA ARG A 160 23.38 6.65 13.56
C ARG A 160 24.27 6.96 12.36
N TRP A 161 24.05 6.28 11.23
CA TRP A 161 24.80 6.55 10.00
C TRP A 161 24.53 7.96 9.46
N ALA A 162 23.26 8.39 9.45
CA ALA A 162 22.88 9.74 9.06
C ALA A 162 23.55 10.80 9.96
N ASN A 163 23.54 10.60 11.27
CA ASN A 163 24.19 11.50 12.24
C ASN A 163 25.72 11.51 12.07
N LYS A 164 26.34 10.35 11.79
CA LYS A 164 27.78 10.27 11.50
C LYS A 164 28.13 11.10 10.26
N LEU A 165 27.36 10.94 9.19
CA LEU A 165 27.54 11.66 7.93
C LEU A 165 27.31 13.17 8.08
N ALA A 166 26.33 13.58 8.89
CA ALA A 166 26.02 14.99 9.16
C ALA A 166 27.12 15.72 9.94
N ARG A 167 27.94 15.01 10.71
CA ARG A 167 29.07 15.58 11.47
C ARG A 167 30.34 15.77 10.64
N LEU A 168 30.42 15.18 9.45
CA LEU A 168 31.59 15.33 8.58
C LEU A 168 31.60 16.71 7.90
N PRO A 169 32.80 17.27 7.64
CA PRO A 169 32.98 18.39 6.71
C PRO A 169 32.33 18.13 5.36
N GLU A 170 31.97 19.19 4.64
CA GLU A 170 31.16 19.08 3.43
C GLU A 170 31.81 18.20 2.34
N LEU A 171 33.10 18.38 2.08
CA LEU A 171 33.81 17.59 1.06
C LEU A 171 33.90 16.11 1.45
N GLU A 172 34.17 15.82 2.73
CA GLU A 172 34.18 14.44 3.25
C GLU A 172 32.80 13.78 3.15
N ARG A 173 31.74 14.53 3.46
CA ARG A 173 30.36 14.07 3.32
C ARG A 173 30.05 13.67 1.88
N ARG A 174 30.43 14.52 0.91
CA ARG A 174 30.24 14.28 -0.52
C ARG A 174 31.05 13.07 -0.99
N ALA A 175 32.31 12.95 -0.56
CA ALA A 175 33.17 11.81 -0.90
C ALA A 175 32.62 10.48 -0.38
N VAL A 176 32.18 10.43 0.89
CA VAL A 176 31.55 9.24 1.48
C VAL A 176 30.26 8.87 0.74
N LEU A 177 29.41 9.86 0.43
CA LEU A 177 28.17 9.61 -0.30
C LEU A 177 28.44 9.05 -1.72
N ALA A 178 29.41 9.61 -2.44
CA ALA A 178 29.82 9.13 -3.75
C ALA A 178 30.32 7.69 -3.70
N ALA A 179 31.18 7.36 -2.72
CA ALA A 179 31.69 6.01 -2.52
C ALA A 179 30.58 5.00 -2.18
N LEU A 180 29.58 5.39 -1.38
CA LEU A 180 28.42 4.54 -1.08
C LEU A 180 27.60 4.27 -2.36
N ILE A 181 27.30 5.31 -3.15
CA ILE A 181 26.52 5.17 -4.39
C ILE A 181 27.25 4.33 -5.44
N GLN A 182 28.58 4.40 -5.50
CA GLN A 182 29.40 3.63 -6.44
C GLN A 182 29.72 2.20 -5.96
N SER A 183 29.31 1.82 -4.75
CA SER A 183 29.50 0.47 -4.23
C SER A 183 28.75 -0.56 -5.07
N SER A 184 29.38 -1.70 -5.35
CA SER A 184 28.75 -2.84 -6.03
C SER A 184 27.55 -3.41 -5.30
N ASP A 185 27.42 -3.13 -4.00
CA ASP A 185 26.32 -3.59 -3.16
C ASP A 185 25.04 -2.73 -3.34
N ILE A 186 25.12 -1.61 -4.06
CA ILE A 186 24.00 -0.73 -4.34
C ILE A 186 23.71 -0.75 -5.85
N GLU A 187 22.53 -1.23 -6.23
CA GLU A 187 22.11 -1.19 -7.63
C GLU A 187 21.92 0.26 -8.12
N PRO A 188 22.52 0.67 -9.25
CA PRO A 188 22.41 2.04 -9.76
C PRO A 188 20.95 2.48 -9.99
N ALA A 189 20.11 1.57 -10.50
CA ALA A 189 18.70 1.83 -10.76
C ALA A 189 17.91 2.15 -9.47
N PHE A 190 18.33 1.63 -8.32
CA PHE A 190 17.74 1.95 -7.03
C PHE A 190 18.02 3.40 -6.62
N VAL A 191 19.26 3.86 -6.84
CA VAL A 191 19.67 5.26 -6.54
C VAL A 191 18.93 6.25 -7.43
N GLU A 192 18.84 5.97 -8.73
CA GLU A 192 18.10 6.81 -9.67
C GLU A 192 16.63 6.98 -9.25
N ARG A 193 15.95 5.89 -8.88
CA ARG A 193 14.57 5.93 -8.39
C ARG A 193 14.42 6.79 -7.14
N LEU A 194 15.33 6.65 -6.17
CA LEU A 194 15.35 7.45 -4.94
C LEU A 194 15.46 8.95 -5.20
N LEU A 195 16.27 9.35 -6.18
CA LEU A 195 16.46 10.75 -6.57
C LEU A 195 15.25 11.30 -7.33
N VAL A 196 14.64 10.50 -8.20
CA VAL A 196 13.39 10.85 -8.89
C VAL A 196 12.24 11.02 -7.91
N ASP A 197 12.09 10.13 -6.93
CA ASP A 197 11.03 10.23 -5.92
C ASP A 197 11.21 11.46 -5.01
N ARG A 198 12.45 11.87 -4.70
CA ARG A 198 12.72 13.12 -3.97
C ARG A 198 12.36 14.37 -4.77
N SER A 199 12.71 14.43 -6.05
CA SER A 199 12.40 15.59 -6.90
C SER A 199 10.88 15.76 -7.10
N ARG A 200 10.13 14.65 -7.14
CA ARG A 200 8.66 14.67 -7.13
C ARG A 200 8.04 15.18 -5.81
N GLY A 201 8.75 15.07 -4.69
CA GLY A 201 8.29 15.59 -3.39
C GLY A 201 8.70 17.02 -3.08
N VAL A 202 9.54 17.66 -3.91
CA VAL A 202 10.02 19.05 -3.75
C VAL A 202 9.43 19.99 -4.82
N ALA A 203 8.92 19.45 -5.92
CA ALA A 203 8.13 20.20 -6.90
C ALA A 203 6.65 20.26 -6.49
N SER A 204 6.35 20.97 -5.40
CA SER A 204 5.01 21.46 -5.04
C SER A 204 5.12 22.54 -3.98
#